data_AF-A0A1I1QE32-F1
#
_entry.id   AF-A0A1I1QE32-F1
#
_cell.length_a   1.000
_cell.length_b   1.000
_cell.length_c   1.000
_cell.angle_alpha   90.00
_cell.angle_beta   90.00
_cell.angle_gamma   90.00
#
_symmetry.space_group_name_H-M   'P 1'
#
loop_
_entity.id
_entity.type
_entity.pdbx_description
1 polymer ?
#
loop_
_entity_poly.entity_id
_entity_poly.type
_entity_poly.pdbx_seq_one_letter_code
_entity_poly.pdbx_strand_id
1 'polypeptide(L)'
;MAKGYILVRLFKVKEALPKTDAKLKITNAENGNVIYENNDAFDISGRSEIIEVTTPEKSLSQKPYEEGVIPYGLYNIDILAKGFKEVIVEGVSVFEENTSIQNIEVIEENEISEFNVSPEKIVIPPEQLVLKAPRDKQMGTMVQPFVLDKPYIPEFIVVHLGSPSSAAENVTVGFVDYIKNVASSEIYPTWPEESLKANIYCQISFALNRIYTEWYRNKGYSFQITNSTAYDQYFIKGRNIFENISKIVDEIFSKYIITVGNKTPFFAQYCNGTTVKCDGLSQWGSVDLANAGMEALDIIQYYFGYDKTLVRATTIEGIPESYPGTALRLNDENNNVKVIQKQLNRISKNFPAIPKIPSEDGKFDKQTEDAVKMFQKVFNLTQDGIVGRATWYRISSIYVGVKRLAELEQEPEYNEEKPSGYVQPDFDGQYPGYVLRECLVGEDVKWLQTYLQAIAKRYKQIPSICVDGVFNKKTKSSVMIFQKIFGLDVNGRIGVNDWGKLILVYTSLDSVENVNKSDILYEYPGFDLGFGDQDGYVMVLQDYINVIAKNNCRISEIPRTGKFDNDTKIAVEKLQKQLGLKVTGVVDEITWNKISSTYEALYSGRKIREK
;
A
#
# COMPACT_ATOMS: atom_id res chain seq x y z
N MET A 1 12.32 -35.39 -15.81
CA MET A 1 12.06 -33.96 -16.05
C MET A 1 10.99 -33.54 -15.09
N ALA A 2 11.30 -32.56 -14.25
CA ALA A 2 10.36 -31.97 -13.33
C ALA A 2 9.31 -31.13 -14.07
N LYS A 3 8.29 -30.67 -13.35
CA LYS A 3 7.19 -29.86 -13.88
C LYS A 3 7.11 -28.51 -13.18
N GLY A 4 6.87 -27.48 -13.98
CA GLY A 4 6.54 -26.13 -13.52
C GLY A 4 5.41 -25.58 -14.38
N TYR A 5 4.98 -24.35 -14.09
CA TYR A 5 3.74 -23.83 -14.68
C TYR A 5 3.91 -22.40 -15.19
N ILE A 6 3.20 -22.06 -16.27
CA ILE A 6 3.12 -20.71 -16.82
C ILE A 6 1.65 -20.25 -16.77
N LEU A 7 1.44 -19.02 -16.30
CA LEU A 7 0.18 -18.30 -16.39
C LEU A 7 0.44 -16.97 -17.08
N VAL A 8 -0.30 -16.67 -18.15
CA VAL A 8 -0.22 -15.39 -18.85
C VAL A 8 -1.43 -14.53 -18.49
N ARG A 9 -1.19 -13.26 -18.17
CA ARG A 9 -2.24 -12.27 -17.92
C ARG A 9 -2.10 -11.12 -18.90
N LEU A 10 -3.17 -10.80 -19.61
CA LEU A 10 -3.19 -9.86 -20.72
C LEU A 10 -4.07 -8.65 -20.42
N PHE A 11 -3.52 -7.45 -20.60
CA PHE A 11 -4.18 -6.19 -20.28
C PHE A 11 -3.94 -5.13 -21.35
N LYS A 12 -4.86 -4.17 -21.48
CA LYS A 12 -4.72 -2.99 -22.33
C LYS A 12 -4.05 -1.81 -21.61
N VAL A 13 -4.37 -1.62 -20.32
CA VAL A 13 -3.84 -0.50 -19.52
C VAL A 13 -3.51 -1.00 -18.12
N LYS A 14 -2.21 -1.00 -17.76
CA LYS A 14 -1.66 -1.22 -16.40
C LYS A 14 -2.54 -2.06 -15.45
N GLU A 15 -2.69 -3.35 -15.77
CA GLU A 15 -3.48 -4.34 -15.01
C GLU A 15 -4.96 -4.00 -14.74
N ALA A 16 -5.53 -2.98 -15.36
CA ALA A 16 -6.84 -2.44 -14.99
C ALA A 16 -7.91 -2.64 -16.09
N LEU A 17 -7.51 -3.06 -17.29
CA LEU A 17 -8.42 -3.44 -18.38
C LEU A 17 -7.97 -4.78 -18.98
N PRO A 18 -8.62 -5.91 -18.67
CA PRO A 18 -8.26 -7.21 -19.21
C PRO A 18 -8.56 -7.29 -20.71
N LYS A 19 -7.74 -8.04 -21.46
CA LYS A 19 -7.94 -8.33 -22.88
C LYS A 19 -8.12 -9.84 -23.06
N THR A 20 -9.18 -10.23 -23.78
CA THR A 20 -9.65 -11.62 -23.86
C THR A 20 -9.48 -12.24 -25.24
N ASP A 21 -9.58 -11.43 -26.29
CA ASP A 21 -9.45 -11.85 -27.69
C ASP A 21 -7.99 -11.71 -28.14
N ALA A 22 -7.20 -12.76 -27.90
CA ALA A 22 -5.81 -12.85 -28.30
C ALA A 22 -5.34 -14.31 -28.40
N LYS A 23 -4.51 -14.56 -29.41
CA LYS A 23 -3.76 -15.79 -29.57
C LYS A 23 -2.55 -15.79 -28.64
N LEU A 24 -2.33 -16.91 -27.96
CA LEU A 24 -1.16 -17.20 -27.14
C LEU A 24 -0.39 -18.38 -27.73
N LYS A 25 0.92 -18.21 -27.91
CA LYS A 25 1.84 -19.28 -28.25
C LYS A 25 3.00 -19.31 -27.25
N ILE A 26 3.35 -20.50 -26.78
CA ILE A 26 4.48 -20.73 -25.87
C ILE A 26 5.44 -21.71 -26.51
N THR A 27 6.72 -21.33 -26.56
CA THR A 27 7.78 -22.10 -27.19
C THR A 27 8.90 -22.35 -26.18
N ASN A 28 9.47 -23.55 -26.16
CA ASN A 28 10.69 -23.81 -25.38
C ASN A 28 11.88 -23.05 -26.00
N ALA A 29 12.57 -22.23 -25.21
CA ALA A 29 13.59 -21.32 -25.72
C ALA A 29 14.89 -22.03 -26.18
N GLU A 30 15.14 -23.24 -25.69
CA GLU A 30 16.36 -24.00 -26.01
C GLU A 30 16.26 -24.75 -27.35
N ASN A 31 15.10 -25.34 -27.64
CA ASN A 31 14.91 -26.20 -28.81
C ASN A 31 13.88 -25.68 -29.83
N GLY A 32 13.15 -24.61 -29.51
CA GLY A 32 12.15 -24.02 -30.40
C GLY A 32 10.84 -24.80 -30.53
N ASN A 33 10.62 -25.84 -29.73
CA ASN A 33 9.40 -26.64 -29.77
C ASN A 33 8.21 -25.85 -29.22
N VAL A 34 7.10 -25.83 -29.95
CA VAL A 34 5.84 -25.26 -29.50
C VAL A 34 5.24 -26.18 -28.43
N ILE A 35 5.02 -25.62 -27.24
CA ILE A 35 4.48 -26.32 -26.08
C ILE A 35 2.98 -26.09 -25.94
N TYR A 36 2.53 -24.89 -26.31
CA TYR A 36 1.14 -24.49 -26.24
C TYR A 36 0.84 -23.48 -27.35
N GLU A 37 -0.32 -23.60 -27.99
CA GLU A 37 -0.82 -22.64 -28.96
C GLU A 37 -2.36 -22.66 -28.96
N ASN A 38 -2.98 -21.51 -28.71
CA ASN A 38 -4.43 -21.36 -28.70
C ASN A 38 -4.82 -19.95 -29.16
N ASN A 39 -5.81 -19.85 -30.05
CA ASN A 39 -6.28 -18.57 -30.60
C ASN A 39 -7.22 -17.82 -29.64
N ASP A 40 -7.88 -18.52 -28.73
CA ASP A 40 -8.83 -17.97 -27.75
C ASP A 40 -8.34 -18.31 -26.34
N ALA A 41 -7.10 -17.91 -26.05
CA ALA A 41 -6.38 -18.42 -24.89
C ALA A 41 -6.76 -17.76 -23.56
N PHE A 42 -7.52 -16.66 -23.57
CA PHE A 42 -7.76 -15.83 -22.40
C PHE A 42 -9.23 -15.81 -21.96
N ASP A 43 -9.45 -15.99 -20.66
CA ASP A 43 -10.76 -15.86 -20.05
C ASP A 43 -11.23 -14.38 -19.96
N ILE A 44 -12.43 -14.17 -19.44
CA ILE A 44 -13.02 -12.83 -19.25
C ILE A 44 -12.25 -11.91 -18.28
N SER A 45 -11.24 -12.44 -17.58
CA SER A 45 -10.31 -11.67 -16.74
C SER A 45 -8.96 -11.45 -17.42
N GLY A 46 -8.84 -11.80 -18.70
CA GLY A 46 -7.59 -11.72 -19.46
C GLY A 46 -6.54 -12.71 -18.97
N ARG A 47 -6.95 -13.85 -18.39
CA ARG A 47 -6.03 -14.87 -17.87
C ARG A 47 -6.03 -16.09 -18.78
N SER A 48 -4.85 -16.64 -19.05
CA SER A 48 -4.75 -17.97 -19.65
C SER A 48 -5.14 -19.06 -18.66
N GLU A 49 -5.35 -20.27 -19.16
CA GLU A 49 -5.23 -21.45 -18.30
C GLU A 49 -3.79 -21.59 -17.76
N ILE A 50 -3.60 -22.45 -16.76
CA ILE A 50 -2.27 -22.74 -16.24
C ILE A 50 -1.63 -23.80 -17.15
N ILE A 51 -0.58 -23.42 -17.86
CA ILE A 51 0.13 -24.29 -18.80
C ILE A 51 1.26 -25.02 -18.06
N GLU A 52 1.18 -26.35 -18.01
CA GLU A 52 2.26 -27.19 -17.47
C GLU A 52 3.41 -27.30 -18.48
N VAL A 53 4.64 -27.07 -18.02
CA VAL A 53 5.85 -27.15 -18.82
C VAL A 53 6.93 -27.98 -18.12
N THR A 54 7.96 -28.39 -18.85
CA THR A 54 9.09 -29.15 -18.29
C THR A 54 10.12 -28.21 -17.68
N THR A 55 10.81 -28.66 -16.64
CA THR A 55 11.85 -27.85 -16.00
C THR A 55 12.92 -28.73 -15.37
N PRO A 56 14.14 -28.22 -15.14
CA PRO A 56 15.13 -28.90 -14.31
C PRO A 56 14.63 -29.15 -12.88
N GLU A 57 15.23 -30.12 -12.20
CA GLU A 57 14.84 -30.49 -10.84
C GLU A 57 15.18 -29.39 -9.83
N LYS A 58 14.29 -29.20 -8.85
CA LYS A 58 14.38 -28.29 -7.71
C LYS A 58 15.70 -28.42 -6.98
N SER A 59 16.27 -29.62 -6.92
CA SER A 59 17.57 -29.90 -6.31
C SER A 59 18.70 -28.98 -6.84
N LEU A 60 18.63 -28.56 -8.11
CA LEU A 60 19.60 -27.65 -8.74
C LEU A 60 19.48 -26.20 -8.25
N SER A 61 18.31 -25.82 -7.74
CA SER A 61 18.03 -24.48 -7.18
C SER A 61 18.22 -24.40 -5.65
N GLN A 62 18.52 -25.52 -4.99
CA GLN A 62 18.76 -25.59 -3.54
C GLN A 62 20.24 -25.46 -3.15
N LYS A 63 21.11 -25.26 -4.14
CA LYS A 63 22.56 -25.10 -3.94
C LYS A 63 23.08 -23.94 -4.78
N PRO A 64 24.20 -23.32 -4.38
CA PRO A 64 24.87 -22.31 -5.18
C PRO A 64 25.10 -22.78 -6.62
N TYR A 65 24.90 -21.86 -7.57
CA TYR A 65 25.06 -22.13 -8.99
C TYR A 65 26.44 -22.71 -9.33
N GLU A 66 26.44 -23.77 -10.12
CA GLU A 66 27.61 -24.36 -10.77
C GLU A 66 27.59 -24.01 -12.26
N GLU A 67 28.76 -23.64 -12.81
CA GLU A 67 28.84 -23.14 -14.20
C GLU A 67 28.29 -24.14 -15.22
N GLY A 68 27.38 -23.66 -16.08
CA GLY A 68 26.71 -24.45 -17.11
C GLY A 68 25.41 -25.12 -16.67
N VAL A 69 25.01 -25.01 -15.39
CA VAL A 69 23.81 -25.68 -14.86
C VAL A 69 22.70 -24.66 -14.55
N ILE A 70 21.81 -24.40 -15.51
CA ILE A 70 20.65 -23.50 -15.30
C ILE A 70 19.58 -24.25 -14.48
N PRO A 71 19.15 -23.74 -13.31
CA PRO A 71 18.25 -24.47 -12.42
C PRO A 71 16.75 -24.23 -12.72
N TYR A 72 16.43 -23.74 -13.91
CA TYR A 72 15.08 -23.41 -14.35
C TYR A 72 14.94 -23.59 -15.87
N GLY A 73 13.72 -23.84 -16.33
CA GLY A 73 13.39 -23.89 -17.75
C GLY A 73 13.23 -22.48 -18.33
N LEU A 74 13.48 -22.34 -19.63
CA LEU A 74 13.36 -21.08 -20.37
C LEU A 74 12.32 -21.22 -21.49
N TYR A 75 11.42 -20.24 -21.54
CA TYR A 75 10.30 -20.21 -22.49
C TYR A 75 10.15 -18.85 -23.14
N ASN A 76 9.67 -18.85 -24.39
CA ASN A 76 9.27 -17.66 -25.11
C ASN A 76 7.75 -17.65 -25.25
N ILE A 77 7.15 -16.46 -25.15
CA ILE A 77 5.71 -16.22 -25.26
C ILE A 77 5.46 -15.25 -26.40
N ASP A 78 4.62 -15.64 -27.35
CA ASP A 78 4.16 -14.77 -28.43
C ASP A 78 2.66 -14.50 -28.24
N ILE A 79 2.29 -13.21 -28.25
CA ILE A 79 0.90 -12.75 -28.17
C ILE A 79 0.52 -12.00 -29.44
N LEU A 80 -0.57 -12.44 -30.06
CA LEU A 80 -1.17 -11.75 -31.19
C LEU A 80 -2.63 -11.40 -30.87
N ALA A 81 -2.91 -10.11 -30.75
CA ALA A 81 -4.26 -9.59 -30.51
C ALA A 81 -4.66 -8.65 -31.66
N LYS A 82 -5.87 -8.81 -32.19
CA LYS A 82 -6.34 -8.01 -33.33
C LYS A 82 -6.39 -6.51 -32.97
N GLY A 83 -5.73 -5.68 -33.77
CA GLY A 83 -5.66 -4.22 -33.58
C GLY A 83 -4.59 -3.76 -32.58
N PHE A 84 -3.73 -4.67 -32.14
CA PHE A 84 -2.63 -4.40 -31.21
C PHE A 84 -1.33 -4.95 -31.79
N LYS A 85 -0.22 -4.33 -31.39
CA LYS A 85 1.11 -4.81 -31.76
C LYS A 85 1.32 -6.22 -31.19
N GLU A 86 1.95 -7.08 -31.98
CA GLU A 86 2.45 -8.37 -31.49
C GLU A 86 3.43 -8.13 -30.34
N VAL A 87 3.30 -8.91 -29.27
CA VAL A 87 4.21 -8.86 -28.13
C VAL A 87 4.95 -10.19 -28.02
N ILE A 88 6.27 -10.12 -28.01
CA ILE A 88 7.16 -11.28 -27.87
C ILE A 88 7.93 -11.13 -26.56
N VAL A 89 7.76 -12.08 -25.65
CA VAL A 89 8.52 -12.19 -24.40
C VAL A 89 9.52 -13.33 -24.52
N GLU A 90 10.81 -13.02 -24.41
CA GLU A 90 11.88 -14.01 -24.43
C GLU A 90 12.46 -14.23 -23.03
N GLY A 91 12.73 -15.49 -22.70
CA GLY A 91 13.47 -15.83 -21.48
C GLY A 91 12.63 -15.95 -20.21
N VAL A 92 11.35 -16.29 -20.32
CA VAL A 92 10.47 -16.56 -19.17
C VAL A 92 11.02 -17.75 -18.38
N SER A 93 11.47 -17.50 -17.15
CA SER A 93 12.04 -18.50 -16.26
C SER A 93 10.93 -19.31 -15.57
N VAL A 94 11.06 -20.63 -15.51
CA VAL A 94 10.10 -21.54 -14.85
C VAL A 94 10.81 -22.54 -13.96
N PHE A 95 10.47 -22.56 -12.66
CA PHE A 95 11.04 -23.47 -11.67
C PHE A 95 10.09 -24.64 -11.37
N GLU A 96 10.64 -25.77 -10.93
CA GLU A 96 9.85 -26.92 -10.46
C GLU A 96 8.84 -26.48 -9.39
N GLU A 97 7.61 -27.03 -9.47
CA GLU A 97 6.48 -26.79 -8.55
C GLU A 97 5.97 -25.35 -8.48
N ASN A 98 6.50 -24.43 -9.28
CA ASN A 98 6.17 -23.00 -9.21
C ASN A 98 5.45 -22.52 -10.47
N THR A 99 4.52 -21.59 -10.27
CA THR A 99 3.82 -20.88 -11.35
C THR A 99 4.53 -19.57 -11.66
N SER A 100 5.03 -19.44 -12.88
CA SER A 100 5.53 -18.20 -13.46
C SER A 100 4.38 -17.41 -14.07
N ILE A 101 4.13 -16.23 -13.52
CA ILE A 101 3.07 -15.33 -13.97
C ILE A 101 3.69 -14.26 -14.86
N GLN A 102 3.35 -14.30 -16.14
CA GLN A 102 3.74 -13.29 -17.12
C GLN A 102 2.59 -12.30 -17.33
N ASN A 103 2.74 -11.09 -16.80
CA ASN A 103 1.85 -9.97 -17.10
C ASN A 103 2.30 -9.33 -18.43
N ILE A 104 1.36 -9.10 -19.35
CA ILE A 104 1.60 -8.49 -20.66
C ILE A 104 0.60 -7.35 -20.87
N GLU A 105 1.12 -6.17 -21.20
CA GLU A 105 0.32 -5.03 -21.64
C GLU A 105 0.40 -4.95 -23.16
N VAL A 106 -0.75 -4.90 -23.85
CA VAL A 106 -0.81 -4.75 -25.31
C VAL A 106 -1.03 -3.30 -25.70
N ILE A 107 -0.26 -2.84 -26.68
CA ILE A 107 -0.33 -1.47 -27.19
C ILE A 107 -1.08 -1.47 -28.52
N GLU A 108 -2.04 -0.56 -28.68
CA GLU A 108 -2.80 -0.39 -29.92
C GLU A 108 -1.87 -0.05 -31.10
N GLU A 109 -2.22 -0.56 -32.28
CA GLU A 109 -1.58 -0.15 -33.53
C GLU A 109 -2.09 1.23 -33.94
N ASN A 110 -1.20 2.22 -34.03
CA ASN A 110 -1.56 3.53 -34.57
C ASN A 110 -1.71 3.44 -36.09
N GLU A 111 -2.86 3.86 -36.64
CA GLU A 111 -3.17 3.86 -38.08
C GLU A 111 -2.17 4.68 -38.93
N ILE A 112 -1.39 5.59 -38.32
CA ILE A 112 -0.52 6.55 -39.02
C ILE A 112 0.84 5.94 -39.41
N SER A 113 1.21 4.75 -38.93
CA SER A 113 2.50 4.11 -39.20
C SER A 113 2.37 2.83 -40.03
N GLU A 114 1.91 2.94 -41.28
CA GLU A 114 1.85 1.82 -42.25
C GLU A 114 3.22 1.21 -42.60
N PHE A 115 4.35 1.80 -42.16
CA PHE A 115 5.68 1.45 -42.66
C PHE A 115 6.63 0.74 -41.68
N ASN A 116 6.25 0.41 -40.45
CA ASN A 116 7.01 -0.51 -39.58
C ASN A 116 6.22 -0.85 -38.30
N VAL A 117 5.36 -1.88 -38.35
CA VAL A 117 4.84 -2.49 -37.11
C VAL A 117 5.81 -3.60 -36.70
N SER A 118 6.91 -3.21 -36.05
CA SER A 118 7.79 -4.20 -35.41
C SER A 118 7.13 -4.69 -34.12
N PRO A 119 7.26 -5.99 -33.79
CA PRO A 119 6.73 -6.53 -32.54
C PRO A 119 7.38 -5.83 -31.35
N GLU A 120 6.59 -5.64 -30.29
CA GLU A 120 7.12 -5.23 -29.00
C GLU A 120 7.86 -6.42 -28.38
N LYS A 121 9.16 -6.25 -28.16
CA LYS A 121 10.02 -7.32 -27.68
C LYS A 121 10.45 -7.06 -26.23
N ILE A 122 10.07 -7.96 -25.33
CA ILE A 122 10.48 -7.97 -23.93
C ILE A 122 11.51 -9.09 -23.77
N VAL A 123 12.76 -8.74 -23.44
CA VAL A 123 13.83 -9.73 -23.23
C VAL A 123 14.15 -9.81 -21.74
N ILE A 124 13.90 -10.98 -21.15
CA ILE A 124 14.18 -11.26 -19.74
C ILE A 124 15.60 -11.85 -19.66
N PRO A 125 16.58 -11.13 -19.07
CA PRO A 125 17.91 -11.66 -18.86
C PRO A 125 17.91 -12.78 -17.79
N PRO A 126 19.00 -13.58 -17.70
CA PRO A 126 19.14 -14.61 -16.68
C PRO A 126 19.02 -14.09 -15.25
N GLU A 127 18.59 -14.96 -14.32
CA GLU A 127 18.45 -14.61 -12.90
C GLU A 127 19.79 -14.18 -12.29
N GLN A 128 19.76 -13.21 -11.36
CA GLN A 128 20.98 -12.60 -10.81
C GLN A 128 21.96 -13.62 -10.19
N LEU A 129 21.44 -14.69 -9.61
CA LEU A 129 22.25 -15.74 -8.96
C LEU A 129 23.05 -16.60 -9.96
N VAL A 130 22.74 -16.52 -11.25
CA VAL A 130 23.49 -17.18 -12.35
C VAL A 130 24.55 -16.24 -12.94
N LEU A 131 24.41 -14.92 -12.76
CA LEU A 131 25.33 -13.94 -13.32
C LEU A 131 26.66 -13.90 -12.54
N LYS A 132 27.78 -13.91 -13.27
CA LYS A 132 29.15 -13.81 -12.70
C LYS A 132 29.53 -12.39 -12.23
N ALA A 133 28.68 -11.39 -12.47
CA ALA A 133 29.00 -9.99 -12.21
C ALA A 133 28.91 -9.68 -10.70
N PRO A 134 30.00 -9.23 -10.05
CA PRO A 134 29.92 -8.77 -8.66
C PRO A 134 29.02 -7.52 -8.58
N ARG A 135 28.24 -7.39 -7.49
CA ARG A 135 27.71 -6.07 -7.10
C ARG A 135 28.91 -5.19 -6.78
N ASP A 136 29.15 -4.13 -7.54
CA ASP A 136 30.21 -3.18 -7.20
C ASP A 136 29.96 -2.63 -5.79
N LYS A 137 31.00 -2.67 -4.95
CA LYS A 137 30.96 -2.25 -3.54
C LYS A 137 30.92 -0.72 -3.39
N GLN A 138 30.08 -0.01 -4.13
CA GLN A 138 29.84 1.38 -3.80
C GLN A 138 28.92 1.46 -2.58
N MET A 139 29.55 1.42 -1.40
CA MET A 139 28.89 1.74 -0.14
C MET A 139 28.30 3.14 -0.26
N GLY A 140 26.98 3.23 -0.16
CA GLY A 140 26.33 4.50 0.11
C GLY A 140 26.81 4.99 1.47
N THR A 141 27.79 5.89 1.50
CA THR A 141 28.13 6.63 2.71
C THR A 141 26.89 7.39 3.17
N MET A 142 26.55 7.25 4.46
CA MET A 142 25.56 8.10 5.14
C MET A 142 26.01 9.56 5.04
N VAL A 143 25.61 10.25 4.00
CA VAL A 143 25.53 11.72 3.99
C VAL A 143 24.17 12.02 4.58
N GLN A 144 24.09 12.79 5.68
CA GLN A 144 22.84 13.19 6.34
C GLN A 144 21.83 13.69 5.29
N PRO A 145 20.87 12.85 4.87
CA PRO A 145 19.94 13.22 3.83
C PRO A 145 18.78 14.01 4.45
N PHE A 146 18.03 14.72 3.62
CA PHE A 146 16.68 15.15 4.00
C PHE A 146 15.86 13.89 4.35
N VAL A 147 15.48 13.77 5.62
CA VAL A 147 14.70 12.64 6.15
C VAL A 147 13.25 13.11 6.22
N LEU A 148 12.34 12.42 5.50
CA LEU A 148 10.90 12.72 5.60
C LEU A 148 10.42 12.51 7.05
N ASP A 149 9.41 13.23 7.53
CA ASP A 149 9.05 13.20 8.97
C ASP A 149 8.55 11.82 9.47
N LYS A 150 7.95 10.99 8.60
CA LYS A 150 7.45 9.64 8.95
C LYS A 150 7.58 8.66 7.77
N PRO A 151 8.09 7.43 7.97
CA PRO A 151 8.15 6.44 6.90
C PRO A 151 6.75 6.00 6.45
N TYR A 152 6.58 5.85 5.15
CA TYR A 152 5.34 5.38 4.53
C TYR A 152 5.69 4.43 3.36
N ILE A 153 4.74 3.59 2.96
CA ILE A 153 4.88 2.80 1.72
C ILE A 153 4.36 3.64 0.55
N PRO A 154 5.17 3.95 -0.46
CA PRO A 154 4.71 4.75 -1.59
C PRO A 154 3.76 3.98 -2.50
N GLU A 155 2.89 4.69 -3.21
CA GLU A 155 2.03 4.08 -4.24
C GLU A 155 2.91 3.59 -5.40
N PHE A 156 3.82 4.45 -5.85
CA PHE A 156 4.70 4.22 -6.98
C PHE A 156 6.17 4.48 -6.64
N ILE A 157 7.04 3.80 -7.36
CA ILE A 157 8.48 4.02 -7.38
C ILE A 157 8.93 4.26 -8.82
N VAL A 158 9.80 5.25 -9.03
CA VAL A 158 10.40 5.55 -10.33
C VAL A 158 11.79 4.91 -10.38
N VAL A 159 11.92 3.92 -11.25
CA VAL A 159 13.14 3.13 -11.48
C VAL A 159 13.85 3.64 -12.73
N HIS A 160 15.12 3.99 -12.59
CA HIS A 160 15.99 4.32 -13.72
C HIS A 160 16.65 3.06 -14.28
N LEU A 161 16.47 2.79 -15.58
CA LEU A 161 16.93 1.56 -16.24
C LEU A 161 18.41 1.61 -16.66
N GLY A 162 19.29 2.03 -15.74
CA GLY A 162 20.73 2.08 -15.98
C GLY A 162 21.49 2.59 -14.75
N SER A 163 22.77 2.89 -14.95
CA SER A 163 23.57 3.60 -13.93
C SER A 163 23.02 5.01 -13.67
N PRO A 164 23.26 5.66 -12.52
CA PRO A 164 22.65 6.95 -12.21
C PRO A 164 22.85 8.05 -13.27
N SER A 165 23.97 8.06 -13.97
CA SER A 165 24.31 9.05 -14.99
C SER A 165 24.08 8.59 -16.43
N SER A 166 23.58 7.38 -16.66
CA SER A 166 23.34 6.90 -18.03
C SER A 166 22.09 7.53 -18.64
N ALA A 167 22.09 7.68 -19.96
CA ALA A 167 20.89 8.02 -20.72
C ALA A 167 20.00 6.77 -20.83
N ALA A 168 19.18 6.52 -19.81
CA ALA A 168 18.23 5.40 -19.77
C ALA A 168 16.82 5.86 -19.37
N GLU A 169 15.83 5.01 -19.68
CA GLU A 169 14.42 5.25 -19.38
C GLU A 169 14.17 5.27 -17.86
N ASN A 170 13.25 6.14 -17.43
CA ASN A 170 12.67 6.11 -16.09
C ASN A 170 11.28 5.46 -16.17
N VAL A 171 11.09 4.33 -15.49
CA VAL A 171 9.82 3.60 -15.45
C VAL A 171 9.15 3.81 -14.10
N THR A 172 7.87 4.20 -14.11
CA THR A 172 7.06 4.31 -12.89
C THR A 172 6.23 3.05 -12.70
N VAL A 173 6.47 2.33 -11.61
CA VAL A 173 5.79 1.07 -11.25
C VAL A 173 5.20 1.14 -9.86
N GLY A 174 4.17 0.33 -9.58
CA GLY A 174 3.64 0.19 -8.23
C GLY A 174 4.71 -0.33 -7.28
N PHE A 175 4.80 0.20 -6.06
CA PHE A 175 5.86 -0.20 -5.12
C PHE A 175 5.83 -1.69 -4.81
N VAL A 176 4.64 -2.27 -4.62
CA VAL A 176 4.47 -3.70 -4.36
C VAL A 176 4.94 -4.53 -5.58
N ASP A 177 4.59 -4.11 -6.79
CA ASP A 177 4.98 -4.79 -8.02
C ASP A 177 6.50 -4.67 -8.28
N TYR A 178 7.11 -3.56 -7.88
CA TYR A 178 8.58 -3.41 -7.87
C TYR A 178 9.23 -4.47 -6.97
N ILE A 179 8.73 -4.66 -5.74
CA ILE A 179 9.29 -5.66 -4.83
C ILE A 179 9.08 -7.08 -5.38
N LYS A 180 7.92 -7.41 -5.96
CA LYS A 180 7.68 -8.70 -6.61
C LYS A 180 8.67 -8.98 -7.75
N ASN A 181 8.95 -7.94 -8.54
CA ASN A 181 9.91 -7.99 -9.65
C ASN A 181 11.34 -8.22 -9.15
N VAL A 182 11.79 -7.43 -8.18
CA VAL A 182 13.13 -7.56 -7.58
C VAL A 182 13.30 -8.91 -6.90
N ALA A 183 12.32 -9.34 -6.10
CA ALA A 183 12.34 -10.65 -5.46
C ALA A 183 12.45 -11.78 -6.49
N SER A 184 11.64 -11.73 -7.55
CA SER A 184 11.70 -12.73 -8.62
C SER A 184 13.03 -12.69 -9.39
N SER A 185 13.78 -11.58 -9.34
CA SER A 185 15.06 -11.39 -10.04
C SER A 185 16.30 -11.77 -9.25
N GLU A 186 16.19 -11.79 -7.93
CA GLU A 186 17.34 -11.91 -7.06
C GLU A 186 17.36 -13.18 -6.22
N ILE A 187 16.24 -13.88 -6.08
CA ILE A 187 16.11 -15.11 -5.28
C ILE A 187 15.25 -16.14 -6.01
N TYR A 188 15.48 -17.42 -5.74
CA TYR A 188 14.73 -18.50 -6.38
C TYR A 188 13.44 -18.81 -5.62
N PRO A 189 12.30 -19.01 -6.31
CA PRO A 189 11.02 -19.30 -5.67
C PRO A 189 11.00 -20.68 -4.98
N THR A 190 11.96 -21.55 -5.25
CA THR A 190 12.06 -22.88 -4.66
C THR A 190 12.66 -22.87 -3.25
N TRP A 191 13.19 -21.74 -2.78
CA TRP A 191 13.83 -21.64 -1.47
C TRP A 191 12.83 -21.76 -0.31
N PRO A 192 13.30 -22.12 0.90
CA PRO A 192 12.47 -22.12 2.10
C PRO A 192 11.78 -20.77 2.33
N GLU A 193 10.52 -20.80 2.78
CA GLU A 193 9.68 -19.61 2.92
C GLU A 193 10.30 -18.53 3.83
N GLU A 194 10.93 -18.93 4.95
CA GLU A 194 11.57 -17.98 5.87
C GLU A 194 12.83 -17.34 5.26
N SER A 195 13.54 -18.04 4.36
CA SER A 195 14.62 -17.44 3.57
C SER A 195 14.07 -16.42 2.57
N LEU A 196 12.96 -16.75 1.88
CA LEU A 196 12.27 -15.82 0.99
C LEU A 196 11.83 -14.56 1.74
N LYS A 197 11.14 -14.71 2.88
CA LYS A 197 10.70 -13.59 3.73
C LYS A 197 11.87 -12.73 4.20
N ALA A 198 12.97 -13.32 4.67
CA ALA A 198 14.14 -12.58 5.13
C ALA A 198 14.74 -11.71 4.01
N ASN A 199 14.89 -12.27 2.82
CA ASN A 199 15.38 -11.54 1.64
C ASN A 199 14.40 -10.43 1.21
N ILE A 200 13.10 -10.72 1.15
CA ILE A 200 12.08 -9.75 0.76
C ILE A 200 11.97 -8.60 1.77
N TYR A 201 12.09 -8.85 3.08
CA TYR A 201 12.18 -7.79 4.09
C TYR A 201 13.40 -6.88 3.87
N CYS A 202 14.55 -7.46 3.53
CA CYS A 202 15.72 -6.67 3.17
C CYS A 202 15.45 -5.83 1.92
N GLN A 203 14.81 -6.41 0.91
CA GLN A 203 14.47 -5.71 -0.33
C GLN A 203 13.52 -4.53 -0.11
N ILE A 204 12.46 -4.72 0.68
CA ILE A 204 11.52 -3.65 1.05
C ILE A 204 12.27 -2.55 1.82
N SER A 205 13.05 -2.92 2.83
CA SER A 205 13.75 -1.96 3.68
C SER A 205 14.80 -1.16 2.90
N PHE A 206 15.51 -1.79 1.96
CA PHE A 206 16.43 -1.13 1.04
C PHE A 206 15.72 -0.09 0.17
N ALA A 207 14.64 -0.48 -0.50
CA ALA A 207 13.90 0.42 -1.39
C ALA A 207 13.30 1.61 -0.62
N LEU A 208 12.69 1.35 0.55
CA LEU A 208 12.16 2.41 1.40
C LEU A 208 13.26 3.34 1.92
N ASN A 209 14.44 2.82 2.25
CA ASN A 209 15.57 3.66 2.65
C ASN A 209 15.96 4.62 1.52
N ARG A 210 16.08 4.16 0.25
CA ARG A 210 16.38 5.02 -0.90
C ARG A 210 15.37 6.15 -1.08
N ILE A 211 14.09 5.83 -0.93
CA ILE A 211 12.98 6.79 -1.08
C ILE A 211 12.99 7.79 0.09
N TYR A 212 13.09 7.29 1.31
CA TYR A 212 12.94 8.08 2.53
C TYR A 212 14.13 8.99 2.82
N THR A 213 15.31 8.60 2.38
CA THR A 213 16.52 9.44 2.40
C THR A 213 16.62 10.35 1.18
N GLU A 214 15.66 10.26 0.26
CA GLU A 214 15.69 10.95 -1.03
C GLU A 214 17.06 10.83 -1.71
N TRP A 215 17.68 9.65 -1.64
CA TRP A 215 19.11 9.46 -1.94
C TRP A 215 19.54 10.03 -3.31
N TYR A 216 18.72 9.78 -4.33
CA TYR A 216 18.95 10.27 -5.69
C TYR A 216 18.37 11.67 -5.91
N ARG A 217 17.20 11.97 -5.34
CA ARG A 217 16.56 13.30 -5.47
C ARG A 217 17.39 14.42 -4.85
N ASN A 218 18.00 14.17 -3.69
CA ASN A 218 18.96 15.08 -3.04
C ASN A 218 20.23 15.31 -3.87
N LYS A 219 20.49 14.48 -4.88
CA LYS A 219 21.59 14.62 -5.85
C LYS A 219 21.12 15.20 -7.20
N GLY A 220 19.87 15.65 -7.29
CA GLY A 220 19.30 16.28 -8.48
C GLY A 220 18.68 15.32 -9.51
N TYR A 221 18.58 14.03 -9.19
CA TYR A 221 17.94 13.05 -10.08
C TYR A 221 16.41 13.06 -9.91
N SER A 222 15.68 12.73 -10.99
CA SER A 222 14.22 12.67 -11.01
C SER A 222 13.64 11.31 -10.60
N PHE A 223 14.50 10.30 -10.37
CA PHE A 223 14.13 8.94 -9.98
C PHE A 223 14.52 8.64 -8.52
N GLN A 224 13.97 7.57 -7.93
CA GLN A 224 14.29 7.17 -6.55
C GLN A 224 15.22 5.97 -6.45
N ILE A 225 15.34 5.16 -7.50
CA ILE A 225 16.21 3.98 -7.49
C ILE A 225 16.66 3.64 -8.91
N THR A 226 17.80 2.98 -9.05
CA THR A 226 18.25 2.40 -10.32
C THR A 226 17.96 0.89 -10.38
N ASN A 227 18.03 0.29 -11.57
CA ASN A 227 18.07 -1.17 -11.70
C ASN A 227 19.50 -1.74 -11.86
N SER A 228 20.51 -0.89 -11.73
CA SER A 228 21.90 -1.29 -11.85
C SER A 228 22.37 -1.93 -10.54
N THR A 229 22.74 -3.20 -10.59
CA THR A 229 23.17 -3.98 -9.43
C THR A 229 24.47 -3.51 -8.79
N ALA A 230 25.20 -2.62 -9.47
CA ALA A 230 26.33 -1.89 -8.92
C ALA A 230 25.92 -0.84 -7.86
N TYR A 231 24.67 -0.38 -7.89
CA TYR A 231 24.17 0.69 -7.04
C TYR A 231 22.96 0.26 -6.21
N ASP A 232 22.04 -0.49 -6.81
CA ASP A 232 20.72 -0.80 -6.28
C ASP A 232 20.30 -2.26 -6.60
N GLN A 233 19.00 -2.52 -6.61
CA GLN A 233 18.41 -3.84 -6.71
C GLN A 233 18.12 -4.20 -8.17
N TYR A 234 18.19 -5.49 -8.48
CA TYR A 234 18.01 -6.00 -9.83
C TYR A 234 16.53 -5.98 -10.23
N PHE A 235 16.16 -5.01 -11.06
CA PHE A 235 14.81 -4.85 -11.60
C PHE A 235 14.82 -5.02 -13.12
N ILE A 236 13.86 -5.77 -13.65
CA ILE A 236 13.74 -6.05 -15.09
C ILE A 236 12.35 -5.62 -15.57
N LYS A 237 12.28 -4.65 -16.48
CA LYS A 237 11.00 -4.21 -17.08
C LYS A 237 10.35 -5.38 -17.83
N GLY A 238 9.10 -5.71 -17.50
CA GLY A 238 8.30 -6.71 -18.21
C GLY A 238 8.59 -8.18 -17.86
N ARG A 239 9.45 -8.50 -16.89
CA ARG A 239 9.68 -9.90 -16.50
C ARG A 239 8.47 -10.59 -15.88
N ASN A 240 8.46 -11.92 -15.91
CA ASN A 240 7.54 -12.74 -15.13
C ASN A 240 7.83 -12.62 -13.62
N ILE A 241 6.82 -12.89 -12.79
CA ILE A 241 6.98 -13.07 -11.34
C ILE A 241 6.61 -14.50 -10.94
N PHE A 242 7.01 -14.94 -9.75
CA PHE A 242 6.60 -16.25 -9.25
C PHE A 242 5.41 -16.12 -8.29
N GLU A 243 4.42 -17.00 -8.43
CA GLU A 243 3.17 -16.96 -7.66
C GLU A 243 3.41 -16.94 -6.14
N ASN A 244 4.30 -17.81 -5.64
CA ASN A 244 4.59 -17.91 -4.22
C ASN A 244 5.31 -16.64 -3.69
N ILE A 245 6.27 -16.10 -4.46
CA ILE A 245 6.92 -14.82 -4.14
C ILE A 245 5.89 -13.70 -4.13
N SER A 246 4.99 -13.64 -5.12
CA SER A 246 3.92 -12.64 -5.16
C SER A 246 3.07 -12.68 -3.89
N LYS A 247 2.65 -13.88 -3.47
CA LYS A 247 1.85 -14.08 -2.25
C LYS A 247 2.59 -13.62 -1.00
N ILE A 248 3.88 -13.98 -0.84
CA ILE A 248 4.70 -13.54 0.29
C ILE A 248 4.81 -12.01 0.31
N VAL A 249 5.11 -11.38 -0.84
CA VAL A 249 5.20 -9.91 -0.92
C VAL A 249 3.89 -9.25 -0.53
N ASP A 250 2.76 -9.72 -1.07
CA ASP A 250 1.43 -9.16 -0.75
C ASP A 250 1.09 -9.24 0.75
N GLU A 251 1.61 -10.25 1.45
CA GLU A 251 1.45 -10.39 2.90
C GLU A 251 2.34 -9.40 3.67
N ILE A 252 3.60 -9.25 3.27
CA ILE A 252 4.62 -8.62 4.12
C ILE A 252 5.04 -7.21 3.72
N PHE A 253 4.63 -6.69 2.54
CA PHE A 253 5.10 -5.41 1.98
C PHE A 253 4.94 -4.20 2.90
N SER A 254 4.01 -4.26 3.85
CA SER A 254 3.76 -3.19 4.82
C SER A 254 4.76 -3.14 5.98
N LYS A 255 5.66 -4.12 6.10
CA LYS A 255 6.68 -4.18 7.15
C LYS A 255 8.07 -3.92 6.59
N TYR A 256 8.91 -3.26 7.38
CA TYR A 256 10.30 -2.96 7.04
C TYR A 256 11.18 -3.03 8.29
N ILE A 257 12.49 -3.10 8.08
CA ILE A 257 13.47 -3.25 9.14
C ILE A 257 13.80 -1.86 9.70
N ILE A 258 13.88 -1.74 11.02
CA ILE A 258 14.47 -0.58 11.69
C ILE A 258 15.52 -1.04 12.69
N THR A 259 16.35 -0.10 13.13
CA THR A 259 17.17 -0.26 14.33
C THR A 259 16.37 0.26 15.53
N VAL A 260 16.34 -0.49 16.64
CA VAL A 260 15.64 -0.06 17.87
C VAL A 260 16.12 1.35 18.27
N GLY A 261 15.15 2.26 18.48
CA GLY A 261 15.43 3.67 18.77
C GLY A 261 15.58 4.57 17.54
N ASN A 262 15.62 4.01 16.33
CA ASN A 262 15.64 4.74 15.06
C ASN A 262 14.34 4.49 14.28
N LYS A 263 13.75 5.57 13.72
CA LYS A 263 12.50 5.49 12.94
C LYS A 263 12.75 5.28 11.44
N THR A 264 13.98 5.46 10.96
CA THR A 264 14.33 5.36 9.53
C THR A 264 14.39 3.90 9.08
N PRO A 265 13.84 3.54 7.90
CA PRO A 265 14.03 2.22 7.31
C PRO A 265 15.52 1.89 7.20
N PHE A 266 15.91 0.74 7.72
CA PHE A 266 17.29 0.29 7.72
C PHE A 266 17.75 0.00 6.29
N PHE A 267 18.94 0.48 5.92
CA PHE A 267 19.54 0.16 4.63
C PHE A 267 20.07 -1.28 4.65
N ALA A 268 19.16 -2.23 4.47
CA ALA A 268 19.43 -3.66 4.57
C ALA A 268 20.14 -4.17 3.32
N GLN A 269 21.47 -4.06 3.30
CA GLN A 269 22.30 -4.57 2.20
C GLN A 269 22.35 -6.10 2.22
N TYR A 270 22.46 -6.71 1.05
CA TYR A 270 22.58 -8.15 0.88
C TYR A 270 23.43 -8.48 -0.34
N CYS A 271 23.88 -9.73 -0.45
CA CYS A 271 24.64 -10.26 -1.58
C CYS A 271 24.50 -11.78 -1.62
N ASN A 272 24.89 -12.42 -2.72
CA ASN A 272 24.73 -13.87 -2.83
C ASN A 272 25.46 -14.64 -1.72
N GLY A 273 26.61 -14.16 -1.23
CA GLY A 273 27.40 -14.73 -0.13
C GLY A 273 28.25 -15.94 -0.52
N THR A 274 28.28 -16.32 -1.79
CA THR A 274 29.11 -17.42 -2.33
C THR A 274 30.27 -16.86 -3.14
N THR A 275 29.98 -16.21 -4.26
CA THR A 275 31.01 -15.54 -5.08
C THR A 275 31.33 -14.12 -4.59
N VAL A 276 30.39 -13.47 -3.89
CA VAL A 276 30.56 -12.14 -3.30
C VAL A 276 30.25 -12.17 -1.81
N LYS A 277 31.22 -11.79 -0.98
CA LYS A 277 31.01 -11.55 0.47
C LYS A 277 30.78 -10.06 0.74
N CYS A 278 29.72 -9.76 1.49
CA CYS A 278 29.35 -8.42 1.93
C CYS A 278 29.08 -8.41 3.44
N ASP A 279 29.09 -7.22 4.05
CA ASP A 279 28.75 -7.02 5.47
C ASP A 279 27.24 -7.14 5.75
N GLY A 280 26.47 -7.54 4.75
CA GLY A 280 25.02 -7.68 4.80
C GLY A 280 24.55 -9.13 4.75
N LEU A 281 23.25 -9.33 4.56
CA LEU A 281 22.66 -10.67 4.51
C LEU A 281 23.21 -11.47 3.32
N SER A 282 23.67 -12.70 3.60
CA SER A 282 23.99 -13.67 2.55
C SER A 282 22.72 -14.36 2.08
N GLN A 283 22.40 -14.25 0.79
CA GLN A 283 21.20 -14.87 0.22
C GLN A 283 21.27 -16.40 0.26
N TRP A 284 22.43 -17.01 -0.01
CA TRP A 284 22.60 -18.46 0.15
C TRP A 284 22.67 -18.87 1.62
N GLY A 285 23.34 -18.08 2.47
CA GLY A 285 23.40 -18.35 3.90
C GLY A 285 22.03 -18.25 4.59
N SER A 286 21.09 -17.45 4.08
CA SER A 286 19.71 -17.45 4.61
C SER A 286 18.96 -18.74 4.29
N VAL A 287 19.30 -19.44 3.19
CA VAL A 287 18.74 -20.76 2.87
C VAL A 287 19.20 -21.79 3.91
N ASP A 288 20.48 -21.81 4.24
CA ASP A 288 21.03 -22.73 5.24
C ASP A 288 20.40 -22.51 6.62
N LEU A 289 20.26 -21.24 7.04
CA LEU A 289 19.66 -20.89 8.34
C LEU A 289 18.17 -21.22 8.40
N ALA A 290 17.41 -20.96 7.32
CA ALA A 290 16.00 -21.34 7.25
C ALA A 290 15.81 -22.86 7.28
N ASN A 291 16.67 -23.63 6.59
CA ASN A 291 16.67 -25.10 6.68
C ASN A 291 17.02 -25.62 8.08
N ALA A 292 17.79 -24.84 8.86
CA ALA A 292 18.05 -25.11 10.27
C ALA A 292 16.89 -24.72 11.20
N GLY A 293 15.78 -24.21 10.65
CA GLY A 293 14.56 -23.86 11.38
C GLY A 293 14.54 -22.44 11.93
N MET A 294 15.40 -21.54 11.45
CA MET A 294 15.34 -20.13 11.83
C MET A 294 14.23 -19.37 11.08
N GLU A 295 13.50 -18.55 11.82
CA GLU A 295 12.48 -17.64 11.28
C GLU A 295 13.12 -16.42 10.61
N ALA A 296 12.40 -15.74 9.72
CA ALA A 296 12.93 -14.63 8.93
C ALA A 296 13.54 -13.49 9.77
N LEU A 297 12.93 -13.14 10.91
CA LEU A 297 13.46 -12.11 11.80
C LEU A 297 14.77 -12.55 12.46
N ASP A 298 14.88 -13.81 12.86
CA ASP A 298 16.09 -14.34 13.49
C ASP A 298 17.23 -14.40 12.47
N ILE A 299 16.93 -14.74 11.21
CA ILE A 299 17.90 -14.66 10.10
C ILE A 299 18.37 -13.21 9.90
N ILE A 300 17.45 -12.23 9.88
CA ILE A 300 17.79 -10.80 9.78
C ILE A 300 18.68 -10.38 10.96
N GLN A 301 18.34 -10.76 12.19
CA GLN A 301 19.10 -10.41 13.39
C GLN A 301 20.46 -11.09 13.43
N TYR A 302 20.58 -12.32 12.89
CA TYR A 302 21.86 -13.01 12.74
C TYR A 302 22.86 -12.20 11.91
N TYR A 303 22.42 -11.62 10.79
CA TYR A 303 23.30 -10.83 9.90
C TYR A 303 23.48 -9.37 10.33
N PHE A 304 22.45 -8.72 10.86
CA PHE A 304 22.45 -7.27 11.09
C PHE A 304 22.44 -6.85 12.56
N GLY A 305 22.38 -7.82 13.49
CA GLY A 305 22.33 -7.59 14.94
C GLY A 305 20.92 -7.69 15.55
N TYR A 306 20.86 -8.06 16.83
CA TYR A 306 19.63 -8.21 17.61
C TYR A 306 18.91 -6.88 17.92
N ASP A 307 19.52 -5.75 17.59
CA ASP A 307 18.90 -4.42 17.63
C ASP A 307 17.99 -4.16 16.41
N LYS A 308 17.89 -5.09 15.46
CA LYS A 308 16.96 -5.01 14.33
C LYS A 308 15.60 -5.59 14.67
N THR A 309 14.56 -4.87 14.26
CA THR A 309 13.17 -5.30 14.41
C THR A 309 12.36 -4.93 13.18
N LEU A 310 11.24 -5.63 12.98
CA LEU A 310 10.29 -5.34 11.93
C LEU A 310 9.19 -4.44 12.48
N VAL A 311 9.03 -3.28 11.86
CA VAL A 311 7.91 -2.37 12.14
C VAL A 311 7.01 -2.26 10.93
N ARG A 312 5.76 -1.93 11.18
CA ARG A 312 4.76 -1.74 10.14
C ARG A 312 4.66 -0.26 9.79
N ALA A 313 4.54 0.05 8.50
CA ALA A 313 4.19 1.39 8.05
C ALA A 313 2.75 1.72 8.47
N THR A 314 2.53 2.90 9.03
CA THR A 314 1.20 3.39 9.42
C THR A 314 0.45 4.03 8.24
N THR A 315 1.14 4.26 7.12
CA THR A 315 0.59 4.97 5.97
C THR A 315 1.08 4.31 4.68
N ILE A 316 0.16 4.12 3.74
CA ILE A 316 0.44 3.65 2.38
C ILE A 316 -0.13 4.72 1.44
N GLU A 317 0.73 5.36 0.66
CA GLU A 317 0.33 6.41 -0.30
C GLU A 317 -0.52 5.79 -1.41
N GLY A 318 -1.49 6.55 -1.92
CA GLY A 318 -2.38 6.11 -3.00
C GLY A 318 -3.52 5.19 -2.59
N ILE A 319 -3.56 4.76 -1.32
CA ILE A 319 -4.66 3.96 -0.77
C ILE A 319 -5.59 4.90 0.03
N PRO A 320 -6.88 4.99 -0.33
CA PRO A 320 -7.81 5.94 0.29
C PRO A 320 -8.09 5.59 1.76
N GLU A 321 -8.13 4.30 2.09
CA GLU A 321 -8.48 3.81 3.42
C GLU A 321 -7.47 2.77 3.94
N SER A 322 -7.01 2.97 5.17
CA SER A 322 -6.14 2.00 5.82
C SER A 322 -6.90 0.73 6.20
N TYR A 323 -6.21 -0.41 6.18
CA TYR A 323 -6.78 -1.67 6.66
C TYR A 323 -7.29 -1.52 8.10
N PRO A 324 -8.54 -1.94 8.40
CA PRO A 324 -9.21 -1.66 9.69
C PRO A 324 -8.62 -2.38 10.91
N GLY A 325 -7.56 -3.18 10.73
CA GLY A 325 -6.89 -3.89 11.81
C GLY A 325 -7.39 -5.32 12.01
N THR A 326 -8.63 -5.61 11.62
CA THR A 326 -9.25 -6.94 11.65
C THR A 326 -9.69 -7.40 10.26
N ALA A 327 -9.64 -8.69 10.01
CA ALA A 327 -10.05 -9.25 8.72
C ALA A 327 -11.58 -9.28 8.62
N LEU A 328 -12.10 -8.99 7.42
CA LEU A 328 -13.54 -9.08 7.13
C LEU A 328 -13.87 -10.46 6.55
N ARG A 329 -14.95 -11.06 7.01
CA ARG A 329 -15.38 -12.42 6.67
C ARG A 329 -16.88 -12.59 6.79
N LEU A 330 -17.36 -13.74 6.34
CA LEU A 330 -18.78 -14.11 6.37
C LEU A 330 -19.42 -13.83 7.74
N ASN A 331 -20.55 -13.13 7.72
CA ASN A 331 -21.36 -12.65 8.85
C ASN A 331 -20.85 -11.40 9.58
N ASP A 332 -19.74 -10.79 9.16
CA ASP A 332 -19.37 -9.47 9.67
C ASP A 332 -20.35 -8.41 9.15
N GLU A 333 -20.75 -7.47 10.01
CA GLU A 333 -21.61 -6.34 9.65
C GLU A 333 -21.01 -5.03 10.18
N ASN A 334 -20.49 -4.19 9.28
CA ASN A 334 -19.91 -2.89 9.62
C ASN A 334 -19.63 -2.03 8.37
N ASN A 335 -19.23 -0.77 8.59
CA ASN A 335 -18.92 0.17 7.51
C ASN A 335 -17.74 -0.27 6.61
N ASN A 336 -16.76 -1.01 7.12
CA ASN A 336 -15.64 -1.48 6.31
C ASN A 336 -16.08 -2.54 5.28
N VAL A 337 -17.10 -3.34 5.61
CA VAL A 337 -17.74 -4.24 4.64
C VAL A 337 -18.39 -3.43 3.52
N LYS A 338 -19.10 -2.35 3.87
CA LYS A 338 -19.73 -1.46 2.89
C LYS A 338 -18.71 -0.84 1.94
N VAL A 339 -17.55 -0.44 2.48
CA VAL A 339 -16.42 0.07 1.69
C VAL A 339 -15.94 -0.96 0.67
N ILE A 340 -15.66 -2.20 1.08
CA ILE A 340 -15.17 -3.22 0.14
C ILE A 340 -16.23 -3.60 -0.89
N GLN A 341 -17.51 -3.62 -0.52
CA GLN A 341 -18.61 -3.92 -1.45
C GLN A 341 -18.66 -2.88 -2.57
N LYS A 342 -18.59 -1.59 -2.22
CA LYS A 342 -18.49 -0.47 -3.16
C LYS A 342 -17.29 -0.59 -4.09
N GLN A 343 -16.11 -0.83 -3.51
CA GLN A 343 -14.87 -0.93 -4.29
C GLN A 343 -14.93 -2.13 -5.25
N LEU A 344 -15.36 -3.30 -4.78
CA LEU A 344 -15.52 -4.50 -5.60
C LEU A 344 -16.54 -4.30 -6.73
N ASN A 345 -17.68 -3.68 -6.46
CA ASN A 345 -18.68 -3.34 -7.49
C ASN A 345 -18.17 -2.36 -8.54
N ARG A 346 -17.29 -1.42 -8.15
CA ARG A 346 -16.64 -0.53 -9.12
C ARG A 346 -15.64 -1.30 -9.98
N ILE A 347 -14.83 -2.16 -9.36
CA ILE A 347 -13.82 -2.99 -10.04
C ILE A 347 -14.50 -3.96 -11.00
N SER A 348 -15.63 -4.55 -10.62
CA SER A 348 -16.36 -5.53 -11.43
C SER A 348 -16.86 -4.96 -12.76
N LYS A 349 -16.94 -3.63 -12.92
CA LYS A 349 -17.25 -3.00 -14.22
C LYS A 349 -16.15 -3.28 -15.25
N ASN A 350 -14.88 -3.24 -14.84
CA ASN A 350 -13.72 -3.51 -15.69
C ASN A 350 -13.30 -5.00 -15.62
N PHE A 351 -13.64 -5.69 -14.53
CA PHE A 351 -13.35 -7.10 -14.30
C PHE A 351 -14.65 -7.90 -14.12
N PRO A 352 -15.40 -8.18 -15.20
CA PRO A 352 -16.74 -8.76 -15.13
C PRO A 352 -16.78 -10.19 -14.60
N ALA A 353 -15.64 -10.86 -14.48
CA ALA A 353 -15.55 -12.14 -13.79
C ALA A 353 -15.91 -12.03 -12.31
N ILE A 354 -15.59 -10.89 -11.68
CA ILE A 354 -15.93 -10.61 -10.29
C ILE A 354 -17.45 -10.37 -10.24
N PRO A 355 -18.22 -11.23 -9.55
CA PRO A 355 -19.66 -11.05 -9.45
C PRO A 355 -20.01 -9.70 -8.82
N LYS A 356 -21.00 -9.02 -9.41
CA LYS A 356 -21.57 -7.80 -8.81
C LYS A 356 -22.32 -8.18 -7.54
N ILE A 357 -22.03 -7.46 -6.46
CA ILE A 357 -22.70 -7.58 -5.17
C ILE A 357 -24.02 -6.78 -5.24
N PRO A 358 -25.19 -7.41 -5.05
CA PRO A 358 -26.49 -6.76 -5.22
C PRO A 358 -26.80 -5.65 -4.21
N SER A 359 -26.25 -5.73 -3.00
CA SER A 359 -26.52 -4.78 -1.92
C SER A 359 -25.23 -4.37 -1.22
N GLU A 360 -24.99 -3.05 -1.15
CA GLU A 360 -23.84 -2.44 -0.46
C GLU A 360 -24.29 -1.98 0.94
N ASP A 361 -24.85 -2.92 1.70
CA ASP A 361 -25.51 -2.67 2.97
C ASP A 361 -24.56 -2.80 4.18
N GLY A 362 -23.31 -3.20 3.95
CA GLY A 362 -22.33 -3.42 5.00
C GLY A 362 -22.42 -4.79 5.67
N LYS A 363 -23.17 -5.75 5.09
CA LYS A 363 -23.23 -7.14 5.56
C LYS A 363 -22.39 -8.05 4.69
N PHE A 364 -21.43 -8.75 5.30
CA PHE A 364 -20.55 -9.65 4.59
C PHE A 364 -21.25 -11.00 4.44
N ASP A 365 -22.15 -11.05 3.47
CA ASP A 365 -22.95 -12.22 3.15
C ASP A 365 -22.22 -13.17 2.18
N LYS A 366 -22.92 -14.22 1.73
CA LYS A 366 -22.37 -15.21 0.82
C LYS A 366 -21.98 -14.60 -0.54
N GLN A 367 -22.73 -13.61 -1.00
CA GLN A 367 -22.50 -12.92 -2.27
C GLN A 367 -21.22 -12.07 -2.20
N THR A 368 -21.01 -11.37 -1.08
CA THR A 368 -19.79 -10.63 -0.78
C THR A 368 -18.59 -11.58 -0.70
N GLU A 369 -18.73 -12.73 -0.02
CA GLU A 369 -17.67 -13.75 0.06
C GLU A 369 -17.29 -14.29 -1.33
N ASP A 370 -18.27 -14.60 -2.17
CA ASP A 370 -18.02 -15.13 -3.52
C ASP A 370 -17.34 -14.08 -4.42
N ALA A 371 -17.72 -12.80 -4.30
CA ALA A 371 -17.05 -11.70 -4.98
C ALA A 371 -15.59 -11.53 -4.51
N VAL A 372 -15.33 -11.63 -3.20
CA VAL A 372 -13.97 -11.58 -2.63
C VAL A 372 -13.13 -12.76 -3.12
N LYS A 373 -13.66 -14.00 -3.11
CA LYS A 373 -12.96 -15.17 -3.64
C LYS A 373 -12.61 -15.00 -5.11
N MET A 374 -13.53 -14.46 -5.90
CA MET A 374 -13.25 -14.22 -7.31
C MET A 374 -12.21 -13.12 -7.51
N PHE A 375 -12.30 -12.01 -6.76
CA PHE A 375 -11.28 -10.96 -6.78
C PHE A 375 -9.90 -11.53 -6.43
N GLN A 376 -9.80 -12.31 -5.36
CA GLN A 376 -8.56 -12.95 -4.94
C GLN A 376 -8.00 -13.86 -6.04
N LYS A 377 -8.85 -14.66 -6.69
CA LYS A 377 -8.46 -15.45 -7.86
C LYS A 377 -7.90 -14.56 -8.97
N VAL A 378 -8.66 -13.55 -9.42
CA VAL A 378 -8.33 -12.64 -10.53
C VAL A 378 -6.99 -11.91 -10.32
N PHE A 379 -6.69 -11.51 -9.08
CA PHE A 379 -5.47 -10.79 -8.72
C PHE A 379 -4.40 -11.66 -8.04
N ASN A 380 -4.54 -12.98 -8.12
CA ASN A 380 -3.54 -13.96 -7.68
C ASN A 380 -3.17 -13.86 -6.19
N LEU A 381 -4.17 -13.60 -5.36
CA LEU A 381 -4.09 -13.65 -3.90
C LEU A 381 -4.53 -15.04 -3.40
N THR A 382 -4.33 -15.29 -2.10
CA THR A 382 -4.93 -16.46 -1.43
C THR A 382 -6.44 -16.41 -1.53
N GLN A 383 -7.06 -17.46 -2.06
CA GLN A 383 -8.50 -17.52 -2.37
C GLN A 383 -9.33 -18.05 -1.19
N ASP A 384 -9.25 -17.40 -0.03
CA ASP A 384 -9.92 -17.83 1.20
C ASP A 384 -11.30 -17.15 1.42
N GLY A 385 -11.63 -16.12 0.64
CA GLY A 385 -12.86 -15.32 0.83
C GLY A 385 -12.81 -14.36 2.01
N ILE A 386 -11.66 -14.21 2.63
CA ILE A 386 -11.43 -13.33 3.77
C ILE A 386 -10.71 -12.08 3.27
N VAL A 387 -11.26 -10.90 3.59
CA VAL A 387 -10.56 -9.65 3.33
C VAL A 387 -9.58 -9.38 4.46
N GLY A 388 -8.44 -10.06 4.37
CA GLY A 388 -7.24 -9.76 5.14
C GLY A 388 -6.52 -8.52 4.61
N ARG A 389 -5.37 -8.20 5.20
CA ARG A 389 -4.58 -7.01 4.85
C ARG A 389 -4.18 -6.95 3.37
N ALA A 390 -3.65 -8.05 2.85
CA ALA A 390 -3.23 -8.16 1.45
C ALA A 390 -4.40 -7.90 0.50
N THR A 391 -5.55 -8.53 0.76
CA THR A 391 -6.77 -8.37 -0.02
C THR A 391 -7.33 -6.96 0.07
N TRP A 392 -7.42 -6.36 1.26
CA TRP A 392 -7.87 -4.98 1.44
C TRP A 392 -7.08 -4.00 0.59
N TYR A 393 -5.74 -4.01 0.74
CA TYR A 393 -4.89 -3.06 0.03
C TYR A 393 -4.88 -3.31 -1.48
N ARG A 394 -4.98 -4.57 -1.93
CA ARG A 394 -5.09 -4.86 -3.37
C ARG A 394 -6.43 -4.41 -3.94
N ILE A 395 -7.55 -4.60 -3.23
CA ILE A 395 -8.86 -4.07 -3.66
C ILE A 395 -8.76 -2.55 -3.79
N SER A 396 -8.24 -1.87 -2.77
CA SER A 396 -8.14 -0.41 -2.80
C SER A 396 -7.20 0.12 -3.89
N SER A 397 -6.06 -0.53 -4.13
CA SER A 397 -5.14 -0.10 -5.21
C SER A 397 -5.77 -0.27 -6.60
N ILE A 398 -6.45 -1.39 -6.84
CA ILE A 398 -7.13 -1.64 -8.12
C ILE A 398 -8.31 -0.69 -8.28
N TYR A 399 -9.09 -0.44 -7.22
CA TYR A 399 -10.19 0.52 -7.22
C TYR A 399 -9.72 1.91 -7.67
N VAL A 400 -8.62 2.41 -7.12
CA VAL A 400 -8.04 3.70 -7.52
C VAL A 400 -7.58 3.67 -8.98
N GLY A 401 -6.93 2.58 -9.41
CA GLY A 401 -6.51 2.39 -10.80
C GLY A 401 -7.66 2.46 -11.79
N VAL A 402 -8.74 1.71 -11.57
CA VAL A 402 -9.91 1.70 -12.46
C VAL A 402 -10.69 3.01 -12.42
N LYS A 403 -10.73 3.71 -11.28
CA LYS A 403 -11.38 5.02 -11.17
C LYS A 403 -10.65 6.07 -12.02
N ARG A 404 -9.33 6.15 -11.91
CA ARG A 404 -8.48 7.04 -12.72
C ARG A 404 -8.65 6.77 -14.22
N LEU A 405 -8.82 5.51 -14.62
CA LEU A 405 -9.07 5.18 -16.02
C LEU A 405 -10.40 5.70 -16.54
N ALA A 406 -11.49 5.53 -15.78
CA ALA A 406 -12.78 6.08 -16.19
C ALA A 406 -12.78 7.61 -16.26
N GLU A 407 -12.02 8.28 -15.38
CA GLU A 407 -11.82 9.74 -15.45
C GLU A 407 -11.13 10.15 -16.76
N LEU A 408 -10.16 9.36 -17.25
CA LEU A 408 -9.48 9.60 -18.53
C LEU A 408 -10.38 9.32 -19.74
N GLU A 409 -11.22 8.29 -19.65
CA GLU A 409 -12.16 7.88 -20.71
C GLU A 409 -13.43 8.74 -20.77
N GLN A 410 -13.57 9.73 -19.88
CA GLN A 410 -14.75 10.60 -19.76
C GLN A 410 -16.06 9.79 -19.66
N GLU A 411 -16.03 8.62 -19.02
CA GLU A 411 -17.23 7.83 -18.82
C GLU A 411 -18.26 8.67 -18.04
N PRO A 412 -19.53 8.78 -18.51
CA PRO A 412 -20.54 9.51 -17.78
C PRO A 412 -20.75 8.79 -16.44
N GLU A 413 -20.46 9.50 -15.35
CA GLU A 413 -20.76 9.04 -14.00
C GLU A 413 -22.28 8.84 -13.92
N TYR A 414 -22.72 7.59 -13.96
CA TYR A 414 -24.13 7.26 -13.91
C TYR A 414 -24.66 7.73 -12.55
N ASN A 415 -25.53 8.75 -12.59
CA ASN A 415 -26.15 9.33 -11.40
C ASN A 415 -26.79 8.20 -10.57
N GLU A 416 -26.15 7.85 -9.46
CA GLU A 416 -26.89 7.44 -8.26
C GLU A 416 -27.86 8.59 -7.96
N GLU A 417 -29.14 8.26 -7.82
CA GLU A 417 -30.32 9.14 -7.89
C GLU A 417 -30.07 10.60 -7.45
N LYS A 418 -30.03 11.51 -8.43
CA LYS A 418 -30.19 12.96 -8.19
C LYS A 418 -31.69 13.30 -8.17
N PRO A 419 -32.24 13.86 -7.08
CA PRO A 419 -33.54 14.51 -7.14
C PRO A 419 -33.41 15.79 -7.98
N SER A 420 -34.27 15.90 -8.98
CA SER A 420 -34.42 17.03 -9.90
C SER A 420 -34.71 18.34 -9.16
N GLY A 421 -33.80 19.31 -9.28
CA GLY A 421 -34.02 20.71 -8.92
C GLY A 421 -32.72 21.48 -9.08
N TYR A 422 -32.70 22.49 -9.95
CA TYR A 422 -31.56 23.40 -10.05
C TYR A 422 -31.37 24.11 -8.71
N VAL A 423 -30.45 23.59 -7.90
CA VAL A 423 -29.87 24.23 -6.72
C VAL A 423 -28.37 24.20 -6.91
N GLN A 424 -27.71 25.26 -6.44
CA GLN A 424 -26.26 25.45 -6.48
C GLN A 424 -25.50 24.16 -6.12
N PRO A 425 -24.31 23.89 -6.70
CA PRO A 425 -23.61 22.64 -6.48
C PRO A 425 -23.36 22.41 -4.99
N ASP A 426 -24.15 21.54 -4.39
CA ASP A 426 -23.98 21.04 -3.03
C ASP A 426 -22.77 20.10 -3.04
N PHE A 427 -21.62 20.68 -2.69
CA PHE A 427 -20.45 19.93 -2.30
C PHE A 427 -20.61 19.50 -0.84
N ASP A 428 -20.57 18.20 -0.58
CA ASP A 428 -20.92 17.53 0.68
C ASP A 428 -19.86 17.65 1.79
N GLY A 429 -18.81 18.43 1.57
CA GLY A 429 -17.72 18.61 2.53
C GLY A 429 -16.78 17.41 2.62
N GLN A 430 -16.92 16.39 1.77
CA GLN A 430 -16.07 15.21 1.81
C GLN A 430 -14.64 15.55 1.41
N TYR A 431 -13.71 14.86 2.08
CA TYR A 431 -12.30 14.97 1.76
C TYR A 431 -12.05 14.40 0.35
N PRO A 432 -11.30 15.09 -0.53
CA PRO A 432 -11.07 14.67 -1.93
C PRO A 432 -10.40 13.29 -2.11
N GLY A 433 -10.00 12.63 -1.02
CA GLY A 433 -9.34 11.32 -1.06
C GLY A 433 -7.85 11.38 -1.36
N TYR A 434 -7.27 12.58 -1.46
CA TYR A 434 -5.84 12.80 -1.66
C TYR A 434 -5.37 14.11 -1.03
N VAL A 435 -4.07 14.18 -0.70
CA VAL A 435 -3.48 15.32 0.01
C VAL A 435 -3.36 16.53 -0.91
N LEU A 436 -3.99 17.65 -0.55
CA LEU A 436 -3.84 18.89 -1.30
C LEU A 436 -2.50 19.55 -0.96
N ARG A 437 -1.69 19.87 -1.96
CA ARG A 437 -0.36 20.44 -1.81
C ARG A 437 -0.01 21.41 -2.92
N GLU A 438 1.10 22.12 -2.73
CA GLU A 438 1.66 23.04 -3.72
C GLU A 438 1.81 22.36 -5.10
N CYS A 439 1.51 23.11 -6.16
CA CYS A 439 1.46 22.66 -7.57
C CYS A 439 0.22 21.85 -7.99
N LEU A 440 -0.72 21.56 -7.08
CA LEU A 440 -2.02 21.02 -7.50
C LEU A 440 -2.93 22.09 -8.09
N VAL A 441 -3.73 21.69 -9.07
CA VAL A 441 -4.75 22.51 -9.73
C VAL A 441 -6.06 21.74 -9.83
N GLY A 442 -7.20 22.40 -9.71
CA GLY A 442 -8.52 21.77 -9.88
C GLY A 442 -9.59 22.27 -8.90
N GLU A 443 -10.78 21.68 -8.99
CA GLU A 443 -11.96 22.08 -8.19
C GLU A 443 -11.76 21.84 -6.69
N ASP A 444 -11.06 20.78 -6.27
CA ASP A 444 -10.77 20.54 -4.84
C ASP A 444 -9.90 21.63 -4.21
N VAL A 445 -8.98 22.20 -4.99
CA VAL A 445 -8.16 23.36 -4.58
C VAL A 445 -9.02 24.62 -4.48
N LYS A 446 -9.98 24.77 -5.39
CA LYS A 446 -10.92 25.90 -5.39
C LYS A 446 -11.84 25.85 -4.16
N TRP A 447 -12.29 24.67 -3.76
CA TRP A 447 -13.04 24.46 -2.52
C TRP A 447 -12.20 24.78 -1.28
N LEU A 448 -10.98 24.25 -1.20
CA LEU A 448 -10.02 24.62 -0.14
C LEU A 448 -9.84 26.14 -0.03
N GLN A 449 -9.59 26.81 -1.16
CA GLN A 449 -9.40 28.25 -1.20
C GLN A 449 -10.66 29.01 -0.77
N THR A 450 -11.84 28.51 -1.13
CA THR A 450 -13.14 29.06 -0.72
C THR A 450 -13.31 29.00 0.79
N TYR A 451 -13.03 27.84 1.41
CA TYR A 451 -13.12 27.69 2.86
C TYR A 451 -12.12 28.57 3.59
N LEU A 452 -10.85 28.55 3.19
CA LEU A 452 -9.81 29.40 3.79
C LEU A 452 -10.15 30.89 3.65
N GLN A 453 -10.69 31.31 2.51
CA GLN A 453 -11.10 32.70 2.30
C GLN A 453 -12.27 33.09 3.22
N ALA A 454 -13.25 32.21 3.42
CA ALA A 454 -14.35 32.45 4.35
C ALA A 454 -13.85 32.52 5.80
N ILE A 455 -12.99 31.59 6.22
CA ILE A 455 -12.41 31.55 7.57
C ILE A 455 -11.53 32.77 7.83
N ALA A 456 -10.76 33.24 6.83
CA ALA A 456 -9.94 34.44 6.91
C ALA A 456 -10.75 35.72 7.20
N LYS A 457 -12.06 35.73 6.93
CA LYS A 457 -12.94 36.84 7.33
C LYS A 457 -13.03 36.96 8.85
N ARG A 458 -13.00 35.85 9.59
CA ARG A 458 -13.11 35.79 11.06
C ARG A 458 -11.76 35.68 11.77
N TYR A 459 -10.82 34.96 11.19
CA TYR A 459 -9.47 34.73 11.71
C TYR A 459 -8.45 35.53 10.89
N LYS A 460 -8.27 36.81 11.25
CA LYS A 460 -7.49 37.80 10.48
C LYS A 460 -6.01 37.47 10.32
N GLN A 461 -5.48 36.54 11.12
CA GLN A 461 -4.12 36.03 10.99
C GLN A 461 -3.94 35.16 9.74
N ILE A 462 -5.01 34.53 9.24
CA ILE A 462 -4.99 33.74 8.01
C ILE A 462 -4.96 34.70 6.80
N PRO A 463 -3.93 34.65 5.94
CA PRO A 463 -3.86 35.46 4.73
C PRO A 463 -5.05 35.18 3.81
N SER A 464 -5.71 36.24 3.38
CA SER A 464 -6.71 36.16 2.31
C SER A 464 -6.05 35.76 1.00
N ILE A 465 -6.67 34.83 0.28
CA ILE A 465 -6.17 34.23 -0.96
C ILE A 465 -7.22 34.34 -2.07
N CYS A 466 -6.77 34.28 -3.32
CA CYS A 466 -7.64 34.17 -4.49
C CYS A 466 -8.16 32.73 -4.63
N VAL A 467 -9.40 32.61 -5.09
CA VAL A 467 -10.05 31.32 -5.41
C VAL A 467 -9.91 31.09 -6.90
N ASP A 468 -8.75 30.60 -7.31
CA ASP A 468 -8.35 30.38 -8.71
C ASP A 468 -8.17 28.90 -9.06
N GLY A 469 -8.34 28.01 -8.08
CA GLY A 469 -8.13 26.57 -8.25
C GLY A 469 -6.67 26.17 -8.36
N VAL A 470 -5.71 27.04 -8.04
CA VAL A 470 -4.26 26.78 -8.12
C VAL A 470 -3.62 26.84 -6.73
N PHE A 471 -3.06 25.72 -6.26
CA PHE A 471 -2.43 25.63 -4.95
C PHE A 471 -1.02 26.20 -5.03
N ASN A 472 -0.94 27.53 -5.04
CA ASN A 472 0.31 28.27 -5.12
C ASN A 472 0.93 28.52 -3.74
N LYS A 473 2.10 29.19 -3.71
CA LYS A 473 2.81 29.56 -2.46
C LYS A 473 1.93 30.33 -1.46
N LYS A 474 0.97 31.14 -1.94
CA LYS A 474 0.07 31.91 -1.06
C LYS A 474 -0.99 31.00 -0.43
N THR A 475 -1.57 30.06 -1.18
CA THR A 475 -2.49 29.05 -0.65
C THR A 475 -1.78 28.19 0.40
N LYS A 476 -0.54 27.74 0.14
CA LYS A 476 0.28 27.00 1.11
C LYS A 476 0.50 27.77 2.41
N SER A 477 0.90 29.04 2.33
CA SER A 477 1.08 29.88 3.52
C SER A 477 -0.22 30.06 4.31
N SER A 478 -1.36 30.17 3.62
CA SER A 478 -2.69 30.26 4.25
C SER A 478 -3.05 28.96 4.99
N VAL A 479 -2.78 27.81 4.38
CA VAL A 479 -2.92 26.48 5.01
C VAL A 479 -2.03 26.34 6.24
N MET A 480 -0.75 26.70 6.17
CA MET A 480 0.16 26.58 7.31
C MET A 480 -0.30 27.43 8.50
N ILE A 481 -0.83 28.62 8.24
CA ILE A 481 -1.33 29.50 9.29
C ILE A 481 -2.66 28.98 9.86
N PHE A 482 -3.55 28.46 9.01
CA PHE A 482 -4.73 27.74 9.46
C PHE A 482 -4.35 26.56 10.38
N GLN A 483 -3.41 25.71 9.95
CA GLN A 483 -2.93 24.58 10.74
C GLN A 483 -2.37 25.02 12.10
N LYS A 484 -1.54 26.07 12.10
CA LYS A 484 -0.96 26.62 13.32
C LYS A 484 -2.03 27.14 14.30
N ILE A 485 -3.06 27.81 13.80
CA ILE A 485 -4.14 28.36 14.64
C ILE A 485 -4.98 27.24 15.26
N PHE A 486 -5.21 26.16 14.53
CA PHE A 486 -6.09 25.07 14.96
C PHE A 486 -5.37 23.85 15.52
N GLY A 487 -4.08 23.98 15.83
CA GLY A 487 -3.28 22.94 16.49
C GLY A 487 -3.04 21.69 15.64
N LEU A 488 -2.99 21.87 14.32
CA LEU A 488 -2.70 20.80 13.34
C LEU A 488 -1.21 20.77 12.98
N ASP A 489 -0.78 19.70 12.31
CA ASP A 489 0.59 19.56 11.80
C ASP A 489 0.89 20.65 10.77
N VAL A 490 1.80 21.58 11.09
CA VAL A 490 2.10 22.76 10.25
C VAL A 490 3.01 22.38 9.08
N ASN A 491 2.45 21.73 8.06
CA ASN A 491 3.17 21.20 6.90
C ASN A 491 2.77 21.85 5.57
N GLY A 492 1.73 22.70 5.56
CA GLY A 492 1.26 23.42 4.37
C GLY A 492 0.57 22.53 3.34
N ARG A 493 0.18 21.32 3.75
CA ARG A 493 -0.58 20.34 2.97
C ARG A 493 -1.90 20.08 3.67
N ILE A 494 -2.93 19.68 2.95
CA ILE A 494 -4.24 19.36 3.54
C ILE A 494 -4.50 17.87 3.38
N GLY A 495 -4.32 17.13 4.47
CA GLY A 495 -4.76 15.74 4.61
C GLY A 495 -6.20 15.64 5.12
N VAL A 496 -6.67 14.41 5.34
CA VAL A 496 -8.03 14.15 5.85
C VAL A 496 -8.32 14.84 7.19
N ASN A 497 -7.32 14.90 8.09
CA ASN A 497 -7.44 15.55 9.40
C ASN A 497 -7.53 17.08 9.26
N ASP A 498 -6.71 17.65 8.38
CA ASP A 498 -6.74 19.09 8.12
C ASP A 498 -8.05 19.50 7.44
N TRP A 499 -8.55 18.68 6.52
CA TRP A 499 -9.81 18.89 5.82
C TRP A 499 -11.00 18.80 6.76
N GLY A 500 -11.06 17.75 7.59
CA GLY A 500 -12.11 17.62 8.61
C GLY A 500 -12.14 18.85 9.53
N LYS A 501 -10.97 19.33 9.98
CA LYS A 501 -10.90 20.55 10.78
C LYS A 501 -11.29 21.81 10.00
N LEU A 502 -10.91 21.92 8.73
CA LEU A 502 -11.26 23.03 7.85
C LEU A 502 -12.77 23.16 7.67
N ILE A 503 -13.44 22.04 7.39
CA ILE A 503 -14.90 21.99 7.24
C ILE A 503 -15.58 22.36 8.57
N LEU A 504 -15.14 21.77 9.69
CA LEU A 504 -15.68 22.11 11.01
C LEU A 504 -15.59 23.60 11.34
N VAL A 505 -14.45 24.23 11.03
CA VAL A 505 -14.27 25.67 11.26
C VAL A 505 -15.13 26.48 10.30
N TYR A 506 -15.21 26.09 9.04
CA TYR A 506 -16.02 26.76 8.02
C TYR A 506 -17.52 26.73 8.34
N THR A 507 -18.06 25.57 8.70
CA THR A 507 -19.50 25.41 9.05
C THR A 507 -19.86 26.12 10.35
N SER A 508 -18.87 26.34 11.24
CA SER A 508 -19.07 27.14 12.45
C SER A 508 -19.19 28.65 12.21
N LEU A 509 -18.94 29.15 10.99
CA LEU A 509 -18.96 30.59 10.69
C LEU A 509 -20.38 31.20 10.63
N ASP A 510 -21.41 30.40 10.33
CA ASP A 510 -22.80 30.85 10.11
C ASP A 510 -23.75 30.61 11.31
N SER A 511 -23.27 29.97 12.39
CA SER A 511 -24.12 29.69 13.56
C SER A 511 -24.11 30.85 14.57
N VAL A 512 -25.18 31.65 14.54
CA VAL A 512 -25.55 32.53 15.65
C VAL A 512 -26.10 31.65 16.78
N GLU A 513 -25.33 31.54 17.87
CA GLU A 513 -25.69 31.00 19.19
C GLU A 513 -26.39 29.63 19.26
N ASN A 514 -25.61 28.56 19.50
CA ASN A 514 -25.70 27.68 20.69
C ASN A 514 -24.94 26.37 20.43
N VAL A 515 -23.80 26.19 21.09
CA VAL A 515 -23.12 24.89 21.18
C VAL A 515 -23.98 23.97 22.04
N ASN A 516 -24.46 22.83 21.50
CA ASN A 516 -25.02 21.79 22.36
C ASN A 516 -24.93 20.36 21.79
N LYS A 517 -24.49 19.49 22.70
CA LYS A 517 -24.87 18.09 22.96
C LYS A 517 -24.20 16.93 22.23
N SER A 518 -23.54 17.11 21.08
CA SER A 518 -22.89 15.98 20.37
C SER A 518 -21.42 16.19 20.01
N ASP A 519 -20.92 17.42 19.99
CA ASP A 519 -19.71 17.76 19.22
C ASP A 519 -18.41 17.75 20.03
N ILE A 520 -18.43 17.20 21.26
CA ILE A 520 -17.29 17.15 22.19
C ILE A 520 -16.98 15.71 22.62
N LEU A 521 -17.84 14.75 22.26
CA LEU A 521 -17.73 13.35 22.66
C LEU A 521 -17.37 12.49 21.45
N TYR A 522 -16.21 11.88 21.50
CA TYR A 522 -15.84 10.75 20.67
C TYR A 522 -16.63 9.51 21.09
N GLU A 523 -17.23 8.82 20.11
CA GLU A 523 -17.88 7.52 20.31
C GLU A 523 -16.88 6.45 20.74
N TYR A 524 -17.37 5.38 21.37
CA TYR A 524 -16.54 4.25 21.75
C TYR A 524 -15.85 3.65 20.51
N PRO A 525 -14.53 3.41 20.52
CA PRO A 525 -13.79 2.91 19.36
C PRO A 525 -14.20 1.53 18.84
N GLY A 526 -15.10 0.82 19.52
CA GLY A 526 -15.50 -0.54 19.15
C GLY A 526 -14.54 -1.63 19.65
N PHE A 527 -13.54 -1.27 20.46
CA PHE A 527 -12.59 -2.18 21.11
C PHE A 527 -12.08 -1.64 22.45
N ASP A 528 -11.71 -2.55 23.35
CA ASP A 528 -11.28 -2.23 24.71
C ASP A 528 -9.89 -1.55 24.71
N LEU A 529 -9.70 -0.49 25.51
CA LEU A 529 -8.40 0.16 25.70
C LEU A 529 -7.72 -0.33 26.99
N GLY A 530 -6.47 -0.73 26.93
CA GLY A 530 -5.73 -1.28 28.06
C GLY A 530 -4.24 -0.97 28.05
N PHE A 531 -3.55 -1.43 29.09
CA PHE A 531 -2.13 -1.15 29.31
C PHE A 531 -1.25 -1.59 28.13
N GLY A 532 -0.49 -0.65 27.58
CA GLY A 532 0.39 -0.88 26.42
C GLY A 532 -0.15 -0.33 25.10
N ASP A 533 -1.45 -0.01 25.03
CA ASP A 533 -2.05 0.57 23.82
C ASP A 533 -1.49 1.97 23.54
N GLN A 534 -1.35 2.31 22.26
CA GLN A 534 -0.84 3.60 21.83
C GLN A 534 -1.56 4.09 20.57
N ASP A 535 -2.55 4.96 20.76
CA ASP A 535 -3.39 5.49 19.67
C ASP A 535 -4.06 6.83 20.06
N GLY A 536 -4.89 7.34 19.14
CA GLY A 536 -5.65 8.58 19.34
C GLY A 536 -6.79 8.47 20.35
N TYR A 537 -7.38 7.29 20.53
CA TYR A 537 -8.46 7.06 21.50
C TYR A 537 -7.94 7.03 22.94
N VAL A 538 -6.73 6.52 23.17
CA VAL A 538 -6.01 6.66 24.43
C VAL A 538 -5.77 8.13 24.76
N MET A 539 -5.44 8.93 23.74
CA MET A 539 -5.21 10.37 23.90
C MET A 539 -6.49 11.13 24.25
N VAL A 540 -7.61 10.78 23.61
CA VAL A 540 -8.95 11.28 23.94
C VAL A 540 -9.37 10.86 25.34
N LEU A 541 -9.12 9.61 25.72
CA LEU A 541 -9.36 9.09 27.06
C LEU A 541 -8.56 9.89 28.11
N GLN A 542 -7.28 10.16 27.86
CA GLN A 542 -6.44 10.99 28.73
C GLN A 542 -6.97 12.42 28.84
N ASP A 543 -7.48 13.00 27.76
CA ASP A 543 -8.15 14.31 27.78
C ASP A 543 -9.41 14.28 28.67
N TYR A 544 -10.23 13.25 28.56
CA TYR A 544 -11.40 13.07 29.41
C TYR A 544 -11.01 12.92 30.88
N ILE A 545 -10.04 12.04 31.17
CA ILE A 545 -9.54 11.77 32.52
C ILE A 545 -9.00 13.06 33.14
N ASN A 546 -8.24 13.87 32.40
CA ASN A 546 -7.64 15.10 32.93
C ASN A 546 -8.67 16.17 33.26
N VAL A 547 -9.74 16.29 32.49
CA VAL A 547 -10.84 17.20 32.82
C VAL A 547 -11.63 16.69 34.04
N ILE A 548 -11.80 15.37 34.17
CA ILE A 548 -12.41 14.78 35.38
C ILE A 548 -11.50 15.00 36.60
N ALA A 549 -10.19 14.79 36.48
CA ALA A 549 -9.21 14.97 37.55
C ALA A 549 -9.17 16.42 38.07
N LYS A 550 -9.22 17.41 37.18
CA LYS A 550 -9.32 18.84 37.54
C LYS A 550 -10.52 19.19 38.41
N ASN A 551 -11.59 18.39 38.32
CA ASN A 551 -12.83 18.57 39.07
C ASN A 551 -13.06 17.48 40.14
N ASN A 552 -12.09 16.58 40.35
CA ASN A 552 -12.19 15.45 41.27
C ASN A 552 -10.82 15.16 41.91
N CYS A 553 -10.65 15.64 43.15
CA CYS A 553 -9.38 15.57 43.89
C CYS A 553 -8.85 14.16 44.19
N ARG A 554 -9.61 13.11 43.87
CA ARG A 554 -9.21 11.70 44.09
C ARG A 554 -8.57 11.07 42.85
N ILE A 555 -8.60 11.73 41.70
CA ILE A 555 -7.96 11.30 40.45
C ILE A 555 -6.86 12.34 40.15
N SER A 556 -5.65 11.86 39.86
CA SER A 556 -4.52 12.72 39.50
C SER A 556 -4.55 13.01 38.00
N GLU A 557 -4.17 14.21 37.59
CA GLU A 557 -3.91 14.50 36.18
C GLU A 557 -2.77 13.61 35.67
N ILE A 558 -2.91 13.13 34.44
CA ILE A 558 -1.99 12.23 33.76
C ILE A 558 -1.44 12.88 32.48
N PRO A 559 -0.19 12.58 32.09
CA PRO A 559 0.37 13.09 30.84
C PRO A 559 -0.44 12.65 29.61
N ARG A 560 -0.70 13.59 28.69
CA ARG A 560 -1.38 13.34 27.41
C ARG A 560 -0.39 12.77 26.38
N THR A 561 -0.01 11.52 26.55
CA THR A 561 1.03 10.84 25.75
C THR A 561 0.46 10.06 24.57
N GLY A 562 -0.85 9.79 24.56
CA GLY A 562 -1.48 8.86 23.63
C GLY A 562 -1.04 7.41 23.86
N LYS A 563 -0.40 7.10 24.99
CA LYS A 563 0.00 5.76 25.41
C LYS A 563 -0.67 5.41 26.71
N PHE A 564 -1.31 4.24 26.77
CA PHE A 564 -2.00 3.73 27.94
C PHE A 564 -0.96 3.12 28.87
N ASP A 565 -0.24 4.02 29.55
CA ASP A 565 0.83 3.73 30.47
C ASP A 565 0.31 3.39 31.87
N ASN A 566 1.23 3.21 32.82
CA ASN A 566 0.89 2.83 34.19
C ASN A 566 0.06 3.92 34.89
N ASP A 567 0.31 5.19 34.57
CA ASP A 567 -0.42 6.32 35.14
C ASP A 567 -1.85 6.36 34.60
N THR A 568 -2.03 6.13 33.29
CA THR A 568 -3.34 6.01 32.64
C THR A 568 -4.13 4.84 33.21
N LYS A 569 -3.49 3.67 33.40
CA LYS A 569 -4.13 2.50 34.01
C LYS A 569 -4.60 2.76 35.43
N ILE A 570 -3.74 3.33 36.28
CA ILE A 570 -4.09 3.66 37.67
C ILE A 570 -5.26 4.67 37.71
N ALA A 571 -5.30 5.64 36.79
CA ALA A 571 -6.39 6.60 36.69
C ALA A 571 -7.71 5.92 36.28
N VAL A 572 -7.66 4.99 35.32
CA VAL A 572 -8.83 4.20 34.88
C VAL A 572 -9.35 3.29 36.00
N GLU A 573 -8.48 2.58 36.72
CA GLU A 573 -8.88 1.72 37.86
C GLU A 573 -9.58 2.53 38.97
N LYS A 574 -9.06 3.73 39.26
CA LYS A 574 -9.68 4.66 40.22
C LYS A 574 -11.04 5.17 39.73
N LEU A 575 -11.16 5.49 38.45
CA LEU A 575 -12.43 5.91 37.82
C LEU A 575 -13.47 4.80 37.85
N GLN A 576 -13.11 3.59 37.46
CA GLN A 576 -14.01 2.44 37.50
C GLN A 576 -14.54 2.20 38.91
N LYS A 577 -13.66 2.25 39.92
CA LYS A 577 -14.05 2.12 41.33
C LYS A 577 -15.02 3.21 41.78
N GLN A 578 -14.82 4.45 41.35
CA GLN A 578 -15.69 5.58 41.72
C GLN A 578 -17.03 5.56 40.98
N LEU A 579 -17.05 5.08 39.74
CA LEU A 579 -18.24 5.00 38.90
C LEU A 579 -19.06 3.73 39.16
N GLY A 580 -18.66 2.89 40.14
CA GLY A 580 -19.35 1.64 40.48
C GLY A 580 -19.19 0.54 39.43
N LEU A 581 -18.14 0.62 38.60
CA LEU A 581 -17.83 -0.35 37.55
C LEU A 581 -16.89 -1.45 38.09
N LYS A 582 -16.80 -2.57 37.36
CA LYS A 582 -15.81 -3.61 37.64
C LYS A 582 -14.41 -3.02 37.43
N VAL A 583 -13.55 -3.13 38.44
CA VAL A 583 -12.17 -2.61 38.36
C VAL A 583 -11.31 -3.59 37.56
N THR A 584 -11.12 -3.31 36.29
CA THR A 584 -10.34 -4.13 35.35
C THR A 584 -9.05 -3.45 34.90
N GLY A 585 -8.98 -2.12 35.02
CA GLY A 585 -7.91 -1.31 34.44
C GLY A 585 -7.92 -1.26 32.91
N VAL A 586 -9.04 -1.70 32.31
CA VAL A 586 -9.32 -1.74 30.88
C VAL A 586 -10.59 -0.94 30.62
N VAL A 587 -10.61 -0.11 29.58
CA VAL A 587 -11.76 0.71 29.20
C VAL A 587 -12.53 0.00 28.08
N ASP A 588 -13.52 -0.79 28.50
CA ASP A 588 -14.56 -1.35 27.64
C ASP A 588 -15.64 -0.31 27.28
N GLU A 589 -16.60 -0.68 26.44
CA GLU A 589 -17.69 0.20 25.98
C GLU A 589 -18.44 0.85 27.16
N ILE A 590 -18.70 0.07 28.20
CA ILE A 590 -19.43 0.51 29.39
C ILE A 590 -18.59 1.55 30.15
N THR A 591 -17.29 1.30 30.32
CA THR A 591 -16.35 2.20 30.97
C THR A 591 -16.16 3.49 30.16
N TRP A 592 -16.02 3.40 28.83
CA TRP A 592 -15.89 4.55 27.94
C TRP A 592 -17.10 5.46 28.03
N ASN A 593 -18.31 4.90 27.86
CA ASN A 593 -19.55 5.66 27.89
C ASN A 593 -19.78 6.35 29.24
N LYS A 594 -19.33 5.72 30.33
CA LYS A 594 -19.42 6.32 31.67
C LYS A 594 -18.43 7.46 31.86
N ILE A 595 -17.17 7.28 31.43
CA ILE A 595 -16.13 8.32 31.49
C ILE A 595 -16.52 9.51 30.59
N SER A 596 -16.97 9.27 29.36
CA SER A 596 -17.38 10.31 28.40
C SER A 596 -18.59 11.10 28.92
N SER A 597 -19.59 10.45 29.50
CA SER A 597 -20.74 11.12 30.13
C SER A 597 -20.34 11.97 31.36
N THR A 598 -19.34 11.52 32.12
CA THR A 598 -18.83 12.24 33.30
C THR A 598 -18.04 13.47 32.87
N TYR A 599 -17.20 13.31 31.85
CA TYR A 599 -16.51 14.40 31.17
C TYR A 599 -17.50 15.45 30.63
N GLU A 600 -18.56 15.02 29.93
CA GLU A 600 -19.59 15.92 29.39
C GLU A 600 -20.28 16.73 30.49
N ALA A 601 -20.65 16.09 31.60
CA ALA A 601 -21.31 16.75 32.71
C ALA A 601 -20.43 17.86 33.34
N LEU A 602 -19.12 17.60 33.44
CA LEU A 602 -18.15 18.55 33.98
C LEU A 602 -17.81 19.67 32.98
N TYR A 603 -17.76 19.35 31.69
CA TYR A 603 -17.45 20.31 30.62
C TYR A 603 -18.63 21.26 30.33
N SER A 604 -19.87 20.80 30.46
CA SER A 604 -21.09 21.58 30.19
C SER A 604 -21.65 22.36 31.40
N GLY A 605 -21.07 22.17 32.60
CA GLY A 605 -21.47 22.88 33.82
C GLY A 605 -22.85 22.50 34.38
N ARG A 606 -23.50 21.42 33.91
CA ARG A 606 -24.78 20.94 34.44
C ARG A 606 -24.53 20.05 35.67
N LYS A 607 -25.17 20.35 36.81
CA LYS A 607 -25.10 19.54 38.03
C LYS A 607 -25.48 18.07 37.76
N ILE A 608 -24.58 17.15 38.10
CA ILE A 608 -24.82 15.72 38.15
C ILE A 608 -25.95 15.47 39.16
N ARG A 609 -27.08 14.89 38.73
CA ARG A 609 -28.09 14.38 39.67
C ARG A 609 -27.53 13.12 40.29
N GLU A 610 -27.12 13.21 41.55
CA GLU A 610 -26.86 12.06 42.41
C GLU A 610 -28.14 11.21 42.51
N LYS A 611 -27.98 9.90 42.39
CA LYS A 611 -28.96 8.91 42.86
C LYS A 611 -28.34 8.15 44.01
#